data_AF-A0A8T4R295-F1
#
_entry.id   AF-A0A8T4R295-F1
#
_cell.length_a   1.000
_cell.length_b   1.000
_cell.length_c   1.000
_cell.angle_alpha   90.00
_cell.angle_beta   90.00
_cell.angle_gamma   90.00
#
_symmetry.space_group_name_H-M   'P 1'
#
loop_
_entity.id
_entity.type
_entity.pdbx_description
1 polymer ?
#
loop_
_entity_poly.entity_id
_entity_poly.type
_entity_poly.pdbx_seq_one_letter_code
_entity_poly.pdbx_strand_id
1 'polypeptide(L)' 'MSRLNCPQCSSEMEQVYFNIGKNIIIRSYNCSQCGFNVTDEKYLDKCMRLLKYCTN' A
#
# COMPACT_ATOMS: atom_id res chain seq x y z
N MET A 1 -3.76 -11.42 15.88
CA MET A 1 -3.57 -10.51 14.73
C MET A 1 -2.63 -9.40 15.19
N SER A 2 -1.44 -9.29 14.62
CA SER A 2 -0.50 -8.20 14.93
C SER A 2 -1.07 -6.88 14.39
N ARG A 3 -1.31 -5.92 15.29
CA ARG A 3 -1.70 -4.56 14.92
C ARG A 3 -0.45 -3.81 14.46
N LEU A 4 -0.55 -3.12 13.32
CA LEU A 4 0.52 -2.27 12.82
C LEU A 4 0.27 -0.86 13.35
N ASN A 5 1.25 -0.28 14.04
CA ASN A 5 1.16 1.09 14.54
C ASN A 5 1.89 2.04 13.56
N CYS A 6 1.33 3.23 13.38
CA CYS A 6 1.90 4.26 12.53
C CYS A 6 3.26 4.72 13.10
N PRO A 7 4.34 4.71 12.31
CA PRO A 7 5.65 5.15 12.78
C PRO A 7 5.71 6.66 13.09
N GLN A 8 4.72 7.46 12.65
CA GLN A 8 4.70 8.91 12.85
C GLN A 8 3.88 9.36 14.06
N CYS A 9 2.71 8.74 14.28
CA CYS A 9 1.78 9.17 15.35
C CYS A 9 1.36 8.05 16.29
N SER A 10 1.93 6.84 16.14
CA SER A 10 1.67 5.64 16.95
C SER A 10 0.24 5.10 16.93
N SER A 11 -0.67 5.73 16.17
CA SER A 11 -2.04 5.26 15.99
C SER A 11 -2.10 3.94 15.23
N GLU A 12 -3.14 3.16 15.46
CA GLU A 12 -3.37 1.91 14.72
C GLU A 12 -3.55 2.19 13.23
N MET A 13 -2.94 1.36 12.39
CA MET A 13 -3.05 1.45 10.94
C MET A 13 -4.08 0.45 10.42
N GLU A 14 -4.80 0.86 9.39
CA GLU A 14 -5.81 0.07 8.73
C GLU A 14 -5.27 -0.47 7.42
N GLN A 15 -5.62 -1.72 7.10
CA GLN A 15 -5.26 -2.30 5.82
C GLN A 15 -6.17 -1.76 4.72
N VAL A 16 -5.56 -1.25 3.66
CA VAL A 16 -6.24 -0.68 2.50
C VAL A 16 -5.76 -1.31 1.19
N TYR A 17 -6.58 -1.20 0.16
CA TYR A 17 -6.29 -1.71 -1.17
C TYR A 17 -6.38 -0.58 -2.20
N PHE A 18 -5.27 -0.29 -2.87
CA PHE A 18 -5.21 0.75 -3.90
C PHE A 18 -5.18 0.10 -5.29
N ASN A 19 -6.09 0.52 -6.18
CA ASN A 19 -5.98 0.17 -7.60
C ASN A 19 -5.06 1.19 -8.27
N ILE A 20 -3.89 0.74 -8.73
CA ILE A 20 -2.91 1.60 -9.42
C ILE A 20 -3.10 1.63 -10.95
N GLY A 21 -4.20 1.07 -11.43
CA GLY A 21 -4.54 0.99 -12.84
C GLY A 21 -4.47 -0.44 -13.38
N LYS A 22 -5.14 -0.67 -14.51
CA LYS A 22 -5.19 -1.99 -15.21
C LYS A 22 -5.60 -3.15 -14.29
N ASN A 23 -6.47 -2.88 -13.31
CA ASN A 23 -6.90 -3.84 -12.27
C ASN A 23 -5.77 -4.41 -11.41
N ILE A 24 -4.65 -3.69 -11.30
CA ILE A 24 -3.55 -4.05 -10.41
C ILE A 24 -3.83 -3.43 -9.04
N ILE A 25 -4.09 -4.30 -8.07
CA ILE A 25 -4.43 -3.93 -6.69
C ILE A 25 -3.19 -4.07 -5.81
N ILE A 26 -2.89 -3.02 -5.04
CA ILE A 26 -1.81 -2.97 -4.06
C ILE A 26 -2.39 -2.99 -2.66
N ARG A 27 -1.97 -3.95 -1.84
CA ARG A 27 -2.25 -3.98 -0.40
C ARG A 27 -1.26 -3.05 0.32
N SER A 28 -1.81 -2.10 1.06
CA SER A 28 -1.05 -1.13 1.85
C SER A 28 -1.66 -1.00 3.25
N TYR A 29 -1.00 -0.29 4.14
CA TYR A 29 -1.56 0.15 5.40
C TYR A 29 -1.62 1.67 5.44
N ASN A 30 -2.77 2.22 5.77
CA ASN A 30 -3.01 3.64 5.92
C ASN A 30 -3.21 3.99 7.39
N CYS A 31 -2.65 5.11 7.83
CA CYS A 31 -3.00 5.71 9.09
C CYS A 31 -4.11 6.75 8.87
N SER A 32 -5.29 6.48 9.41
CA SER A 32 -6.45 7.37 9.31
C SER A 32 -6.28 8.70 10.08
N GLN A 33 -5.32 8.76 11.00
CA GLN A 33 -5.07 9.95 11.83
C GLN A 33 -4.13 10.97 11.16
N CYS A 34 -3.02 10.52 10.57
CA CYS A 34 -2.02 11.41 9.97
C CYS A 34 -1.89 11.28 8.44
N GLY A 35 -2.57 10.31 7.84
CA GLY A 35 -2.51 10.04 6.39
C GLY A 35 -1.27 9.28 5.93
N PHE A 36 -0.40 8.83 6.84
CA PHE A 36 0.79 8.05 6.50
C PHE A 36 0.40 6.72 5.86
N ASN A 37 1.06 6.37 4.76
CA ASN A 37 0.86 5.10 4.06
C ASN A 37 2.15 4.29 4.07
N VAL A 38 2.05 2.99 4.30
CA VAL A 38 3.16 2.05 4.13
C VAL A 38 2.73 0.90 3.24
N THR A 39 3.62 0.51 2.34
CA THR A 39 3.43 -0.58 1.38
C THR A 39 4.68 -1.44 1.40
N ASP A 40 4.53 -2.74 1.18
CA ASP A 40 5.68 -3.61 0.97
C ASP A 40 6.42 -3.23 -0.33
N GLU A 41 7.70 -2.91 -0.22
CA GLU A 41 8.52 -2.44 -1.34
C GLU A 41 8.62 -3.47 -2.47
N LYS A 42 8.85 -4.75 -2.14
CA LYS A 42 8.96 -5.82 -3.14
C LYS A 42 7.64 -6.02 -3.89
N TYR A 43 6.53 -5.91 -3.17
CA TYR A 43 5.20 -6.00 -3.77
C TYR A 43 4.89 -4.80 -4.65
N LEU A 44 5.20 -3.58 -4.19
CA LEU A 44 5.06 -2.36 -4.98
C LEU A 44 5.88 -2.46 -6.28
N ASP A 45 7.14 -2.87 -6.21
CA ASP A 45 8.01 -3.06 -7.37
C ASP A 45 7.42 -4.04 -8.39
N LYS A 46 6.88 -5.17 -7.92
CA LYS A 46 6.22 -6.14 -8.79
C LYS A 46 5.00 -5.53 -9.48
N CYS A 47 4.14 -4.84 -8.73
CA CYS A 47 2.96 -4.17 -9.26
C CYS A 47 3.33 -3.08 -10.28
N MET A 48 4.37 -2.30 -10.02
CA MET A 48 4.88 -1.27 -10.94
C MET A 48 5.46 -1.87 -12.22
N ARG A 49 6.17 -3.01 -12.14
CA ARG A 49 6.62 -3.75 -13.33
C ARG A 49 5.44 -4.23 -14.16
N LEU A 50 4.44 -4.86 -13.53
CA LEU A 50 3.23 -5.31 -14.22
C LEU A 50 2.51 -4.15 -14.92
N LEU A 51 2.38 -3.01 -14.25
CA LEU A 51 1.74 -1.83 -14.82
C LEU A 51 2.45 -1.37 -16.11
N LYS A 52 3.79 -1.36 -16.11
CA LYS A 52 4.60 -1.02 -17.30
C LYS A 52 4.41 -2.01 -18.46
N TYR A 53 4.23 -3.30 -18.16
CA TYR A 53 4.01 -4.30 -19.21
C TYR A 53 2.59 -4.24 -19.80
N CYS A 54 1.59 -3.81 -19.03
CA CYS A 54 0.22 -3.63 -19.53
C CYS A 54 0.00 -2.37 -20.39
N THR A 55 1.05 -1.56 -20.61
CA THR A 55 1.03 -0.37 -21.48
C THR A 55 1.67 -0.58 -22.85
N ASN A 56 2.29 -1.74 -23.10
CA ASN A 56 2.73 -2.19 -24.43
C ASN A 56 1.66 -3.10 -25.06
#